data_AF-A0A1U7TMY4-F1
#
_entry.id   AF-A0A1U7TMY4-F1
#
_cell.length_a   1.000
_cell.length_b   1.000
_cell.length_c   1.000
_cell.angle_alpha   90.00
_cell.angle_beta   90.00
_cell.angle_gamma   90.00
#
_symmetry.space_group_name_H-M   'P 1'
#
loop_
_entity.id
_entity.type
_entity.pdbx_description
1 polymer ?
#
loop_
_entity_poly.entity_id
_entity_poly.type
_entity_poly.pdbx_seq_one_letter_code
_entity_poly.pdbx_strand_id
1 'polypeptide(L)'
;MRAQLTRRTLLGLVLELLFPSMVLAGNCSVDYPGLLKQLRKQAEYMQDTSRLLDPFMRSQGLDMQGLREHCTESPAAFPSEGVLRGLDRQGFLRSLNASLGRVLHTLAAFQLQLPAAPDLKQPPRPQRHTQDLETQRVALLYLHGLRNNIHCMSQLLGSSSDAAEPPRADLAASPPPTLAPDGFSLKVRACRTLRGFHGFMHSVRRVLGQWNESLSRRRRHSPHRAPRKGAPRTRPSGRGRRLVPRRQRPR
;
A
#
# COMPACT_ATOMS: atom_id res chain seq x y z
N MET A 1 15.24 35.26 -52.64
CA MET A 1 14.25 34.26 -52.15
C MET A 1 14.88 33.59 -50.92
N ARG A 2 14.81 34.08 -49.68
CA ARG A 2 13.68 34.47 -48.81
C ARG A 2 12.52 33.45 -48.84
N ALA A 3 12.25 32.91 -47.66
CA ALA A 3 11.04 32.21 -47.22
C ALA A 3 10.86 30.71 -47.53
N GLN A 4 11.76 29.83 -47.07
CA GLN A 4 11.39 28.39 -46.90
C GLN A 4 11.93 27.70 -45.64
N LEU A 5 12.79 28.32 -44.83
CA LEU A 5 13.42 27.65 -43.67
C LEU A 5 12.75 27.91 -42.31
N THR A 6 11.46 28.27 -42.29
CA THR A 6 10.73 28.60 -41.03
C THR A 6 9.37 27.91 -40.91
N ARG A 7 9.11 26.83 -41.67
CA ARG A 7 7.80 26.14 -41.64
C ARG A 7 7.82 24.73 -41.03
N ARG A 8 9.00 24.15 -40.75
CA ARG A 8 9.10 22.78 -40.17
C ARG A 8 9.31 22.72 -38.65
N THR A 9 9.67 23.82 -38.01
CA THR A 9 9.92 23.86 -36.56
C THR A 9 8.70 24.21 -35.72
N LEU A 10 7.63 24.75 -36.31
CA LEU A 10 6.41 25.12 -35.56
C LEU A 10 5.35 24.01 -35.48
N LEU A 11 5.38 23.02 -36.38
CA LEU A 11 4.45 21.88 -36.33
C LEU A 11 4.90 20.76 -35.38
N GLY A 12 6.20 20.66 -35.08
CA GLY A 12 6.73 19.68 -34.12
C GLY A 12 6.49 20.07 -32.65
N LEU A 13 6.38 21.37 -32.36
CA LEU A 13 6.20 21.88 -31.00
C LEU A 13 4.74 21.88 -30.51
N VAL A 14 3.76 21.75 -31.40
CA VAL A 14 2.33 21.71 -31.00
C VAL A 14 1.88 20.27 -30.72
N LEU A 15 2.57 19.26 -31.26
CA LEU A 15 2.20 17.85 -31.06
C LEU A 15 2.78 17.23 -29.77
N GLU A 16 3.79 17.84 -29.15
CA GLU A 16 4.32 17.39 -27.84
C GLU A 16 3.54 17.96 -26.64
N LEU A 17 2.69 18.97 -26.85
CA LEU A 17 1.81 19.56 -25.83
C LEU A 17 0.46 18.82 -25.67
N LEU A 18 0.24 17.75 -26.43
CA LEU A 18 -1.00 16.96 -26.44
C LEU A 18 -0.83 15.51 -25.97
N PHE A 19 0.22 15.20 -25.21
CA PHE A 19 0.26 13.98 -24.40
C PHE A 19 -0.18 14.29 -22.97
N PRO A 20 -1.49 14.36 -22.66
CA PRO A 20 -1.88 14.08 -21.30
C PRO A 20 -1.38 12.68 -21.01
N SER A 21 -0.70 12.55 -19.87
CA SER A 21 -0.15 11.31 -19.37
C SER A 21 -1.20 10.21 -19.48
N MET A 22 -1.07 9.36 -20.50
CA MET A 22 -1.70 8.04 -20.48
C MET A 22 -1.04 7.30 -19.33
N VAL A 23 -1.55 7.51 -18.13
CA VAL A 23 -1.63 6.44 -17.16
C VAL A 23 -2.33 5.34 -17.94
N LEU A 24 -1.59 4.29 -18.30
CA LEU A 24 -2.21 3.04 -18.75
C LEU A 24 -3.15 2.62 -17.62
N ALA A 25 -4.40 3.07 -17.70
CA ALA A 25 -5.51 2.54 -16.95
C ALA A 25 -5.76 1.16 -17.56
N GLY A 26 -4.88 0.21 -17.24
CA GLY A 26 -5.19 -1.20 -17.43
C GLY A 26 -6.50 -1.45 -16.69
N ASN A 27 -7.46 -2.07 -17.38
CA ASN A 27 -8.75 -2.37 -16.78
C ASN A 27 -8.54 -3.15 -15.48
N CYS A 28 -8.99 -2.56 -14.36
CA CYS A 28 -8.93 -3.23 -13.08
C CYS A 28 -9.89 -4.41 -13.08
N SER A 29 -9.37 -5.61 -12.78
CA SER A 29 -10.20 -6.78 -12.55
C SER A 29 -11.07 -6.57 -11.30
N VAL A 30 -12.31 -7.07 -11.34
CA VAL A 30 -13.28 -6.92 -10.23
C VAL A 30 -13.04 -7.96 -9.10
N ASP A 31 -11.96 -8.75 -9.18
CA ASP A 31 -11.64 -9.82 -8.23
C ASP A 31 -10.92 -9.30 -6.97
N TYR A 32 -11.71 -8.92 -5.96
CA TYR A 32 -11.18 -8.49 -4.66
C TYR A 32 -10.28 -9.54 -3.96
N PRO A 33 -10.69 -10.83 -3.80
CA PRO A 33 -9.82 -11.84 -3.21
C PRO A 33 -8.48 -11.99 -3.94
N GLY A 34 -8.51 -12.06 -5.28
CA GLY A 34 -7.29 -12.16 -6.09
C GLY A 34 -6.38 -10.96 -5.93
N LEU A 35 -6.94 -9.75 -5.95
CA LEU A 35 -6.17 -8.53 -5.79
C LEU A 35 -5.57 -8.38 -4.38
N LEU A 36 -6.32 -8.75 -3.34
CA LEU A 36 -5.80 -8.78 -1.96
C LEU A 36 -4.64 -9.78 -1.83
N LYS A 37 -4.74 -10.94 -2.47
CA LYS A 37 -3.65 -11.93 -2.52
C LYS A 37 -2.41 -11.39 -3.23
N GLN A 38 -2.58 -10.65 -4.33
CA GLN A 38 -1.47 -9.99 -5.03
C GLN A 38 -0.80 -8.93 -4.15
N LEU A 39 -1.56 -8.05 -3.51
CA LEU A 39 -1.04 -7.04 -2.58
C LEU A 39 -0.21 -7.68 -1.44
N ARG A 40 -0.71 -8.77 -0.85
CA ARG A 40 0.01 -9.53 0.18
C ARG A 40 1.33 -10.10 -0.32
N LYS A 41 1.31 -10.76 -1.48
CA LYS A 41 2.51 -11.35 -2.09
C LYS A 41 3.56 -10.30 -2.44
N GLN A 42 3.13 -9.16 -2.98
CA GLN A 42 4.03 -8.05 -3.29
C GLN A 42 4.60 -7.42 -2.02
N ALA A 43 3.81 -7.29 -0.96
CA ALA A 43 4.31 -6.80 0.33
C ALA A 43 5.32 -7.76 0.97
N GLU A 44 5.05 -9.07 0.87
CA GLU A 44 5.98 -10.11 1.29
C GLU A 44 7.29 -10.11 0.50
N TYR A 45 7.22 -9.91 -0.81
CA TYR A 45 8.41 -9.79 -1.65
C TYR A 45 9.23 -8.55 -1.29
N MET A 46 8.57 -7.40 -1.12
CA MET A 46 9.24 -6.12 -0.89
C MET A 46 9.74 -5.90 0.54
N GLN A 47 9.36 -6.73 1.52
CA GLN A 47 9.93 -6.64 2.87
C GLN A 47 11.36 -7.20 2.95
N ASP A 48 11.77 -8.04 1.99
CA ASP A 48 13.08 -8.69 1.95
C ASP A 48 14.16 -7.71 1.44
N THR A 49 15.16 -7.43 2.28
CA THR A 49 16.23 -6.46 1.98
C THR A 49 17.08 -6.87 0.78
N SER A 50 17.18 -8.16 0.51
CA SER A 50 17.96 -8.69 -0.61
C SER A 50 17.36 -8.31 -1.97
N ARG A 51 16.09 -7.88 -2.00
CA ARG A 51 15.38 -7.48 -3.23
C ARG A 51 15.63 -6.03 -3.64
N LEU A 52 16.08 -5.16 -2.74
CA LEU A 52 16.27 -3.76 -3.05
C LEU A 52 17.39 -3.10 -2.26
N LEU A 53 17.32 -3.09 -0.92
CA LEU A 53 18.31 -2.41 -0.08
C LEU A 53 19.72 -2.98 -0.25
N ASP A 54 19.92 -4.28 -0.13
CA ASP A 54 21.28 -4.84 -0.16
C ASP A 54 21.94 -4.66 -1.54
N PRO A 55 21.24 -4.91 -2.68
CA PRO A 55 21.74 -4.56 -4.00
C PRO A 55 22.03 -3.06 -4.17
N PHE A 56 21.16 -2.20 -3.63
CA PHE A 56 21.40 -0.75 -3.64
C PHE A 56 22.69 -0.41 -2.89
N MET A 57 22.87 -0.92 -1.66
CA MET A 57 24.06 -0.67 -0.86
C MET A 57 25.34 -1.11 -1.57
N ARG A 58 25.35 -2.30 -2.17
CA ARG A 58 26.51 -2.78 -2.94
C ARG A 58 26.79 -1.92 -4.16
N SER A 59 25.77 -1.60 -4.95
CA SER A 59 25.93 -0.79 -6.17
C SER A 59 26.37 0.65 -5.87
N GLN A 60 26.02 1.20 -4.71
CA GLN A 60 26.37 2.56 -4.31
C GLN A 60 27.68 2.66 -3.51
N GLY A 61 28.32 1.52 -3.19
CA GLY A 61 29.54 1.47 -2.37
C GLY A 61 29.30 1.71 -0.88
N LEU A 62 28.09 1.42 -0.38
CA LEU A 62 27.72 1.54 1.04
C LEU A 62 27.82 0.23 1.82
N ASP A 63 28.01 -0.90 1.14
CA ASP A 63 28.17 -2.24 1.75
C ASP A 63 29.60 -2.49 2.26
N MET A 64 30.13 -1.52 3.00
CA MET A 64 31.41 -1.61 3.70
C MET A 64 31.18 -1.48 5.21
N GLN A 65 32.04 -2.10 6.02
CA GLN A 65 32.03 -1.91 7.47
C GLN A 65 32.15 -0.42 7.82
N GLY A 66 31.44 0.03 8.85
CA GLY A 66 31.30 1.44 9.22
C GLY A 66 30.25 2.21 8.39
N LEU A 67 30.16 2.03 7.07
CA LEU A 67 29.13 2.70 6.25
C LEU A 67 27.74 2.08 6.44
N ARG A 68 27.67 0.76 6.64
CA ARG A 68 26.41 0.05 6.88
C ARG A 68 25.68 0.54 8.13
N GLU A 69 26.41 0.98 9.16
CA GLU A 69 25.86 1.51 10.41
C GLU A 69 25.14 2.85 10.19
N HIS A 70 25.48 3.58 9.13
CA HIS A 70 24.82 4.84 8.79
C HIS A 70 23.50 4.61 8.04
N CYS A 71 23.22 3.39 7.59
CA CYS A 71 21.97 2.96 6.94
C CYS A 71 20.92 2.48 7.93
N THR A 72 20.74 3.22 9.03
CA THR A 72 19.70 2.95 10.02
C THR A 72 18.36 3.54 9.62
N GLU A 73 17.28 2.89 10.02
CA GLU A 73 15.94 3.42 9.80
C GLU A 73 15.77 4.77 10.51
N SER A 74 15.16 5.73 9.82
CA SER A 74 14.76 7.00 10.44
C SER A 74 13.38 6.83 11.11
N PRO A 75 13.23 7.10 12.41
CA PRO A 75 12.02 6.80 13.20
C PRO A 75 10.70 7.43 12.72
N ALA A 76 10.76 8.36 11.76
CA ALA A 76 9.60 9.08 11.23
C ALA A 76 9.44 8.97 9.71
N ALA A 77 10.25 8.15 9.04
CA ALA A 77 10.22 8.07 7.57
C ALA A 77 8.97 7.35 7.03
N PHE A 78 8.45 6.38 7.78
CA PHE A 78 7.29 5.59 7.39
C PHE A 78 6.32 5.39 8.56
N PRO A 79 5.01 5.23 8.30
CA PRO A 79 4.03 4.91 9.33
C PRO A 79 4.33 3.58 10.02
N SER A 80 4.21 3.56 11.34
CA SER A 80 4.33 2.32 12.12
C SER A 80 3.13 1.40 11.89
N GLU A 81 3.27 0.11 12.23
CA GLU A 81 2.18 -0.85 12.14
C GLU A 81 0.94 -0.40 12.95
N GLY A 82 1.14 0.19 14.14
CA GLY A 82 0.05 0.71 14.97
C GLY A 82 -0.73 1.80 14.26
N VAL A 83 -0.03 2.74 13.59
CA VAL A 83 -0.66 3.78 12.76
C VAL A 83 -1.43 3.15 11.61
N LEU A 84 -0.82 2.20 10.89
CA LEU A 84 -1.47 1.53 9.76
C LEU A 84 -2.73 0.73 10.15
N ARG A 85 -2.73 0.09 11.32
CA ARG A 85 -3.90 -0.64 11.85
C ARG A 85 -5.04 0.29 12.23
N GLY A 86 -4.73 1.53 12.63
CA GLY A 86 -5.72 2.54 12.98
C GLY A 86 -6.42 3.18 11.77
N LEU A 87 -5.89 2.99 10.55
CA LEU A 87 -6.50 3.49 9.33
C LEU A 87 -7.66 2.61 8.87
N ASP A 88 -8.66 3.24 8.27
CA ASP A 88 -9.63 2.52 7.45
C ASP A 88 -8.96 1.98 6.17
N ARG A 89 -9.68 1.16 5.39
CA ARG A 89 -9.09 0.51 4.21
C ARG A 89 -8.59 1.51 3.17
N GLN A 90 -9.32 2.60 2.95
CA GLN A 90 -8.89 3.63 2.00
C GLN A 90 -7.72 4.46 2.52
N GLY A 91 -7.74 4.85 3.80
CA GLY A 91 -6.62 5.51 4.47
C GLY A 91 -5.35 4.67 4.40
N PHE A 92 -5.46 3.37 4.64
CA PHE A 92 -4.35 2.42 4.50
C PHE A 92 -3.78 2.41 3.07
N LEU A 93 -4.64 2.32 2.05
CA LEU A 93 -4.21 2.31 0.64
C LEU A 93 -3.57 3.64 0.21
N ARG A 94 -4.12 4.78 0.65
CA ARG A 94 -3.53 6.11 0.41
C ARG A 94 -2.16 6.24 1.07
N SER A 95 -2.05 5.82 2.33
CA SER A 95 -0.79 5.82 3.05
C SER A 95 0.25 4.93 2.37
N LEU A 96 -0.15 3.75 1.90
CA LEU A 96 0.72 2.84 1.14
C LEU A 96 1.18 3.48 -0.18
N ASN A 97 0.28 4.05 -0.97
CA ASN A 97 0.63 4.69 -2.23
C ASN A 97 1.58 5.90 -2.03
N ALA A 98 1.36 6.71 -0.99
CA ALA A 98 2.25 7.83 -0.66
C ALA A 98 3.66 7.35 -0.27
N SER A 99 3.76 6.30 0.57
CA SER A 99 5.03 5.67 0.94
C SER A 99 5.77 5.11 -0.29
N LEU A 100 5.06 4.47 -1.23
CA LEU A 100 5.65 3.99 -2.48
C LEU A 100 6.14 5.14 -3.36
N GLY A 101 5.39 6.24 -3.43
CA GLY A 101 5.81 7.46 -4.14
C GLY A 101 7.13 8.01 -3.61
N ARG A 102 7.31 8.05 -2.29
CA ARG A 102 8.58 8.47 -1.65
C ARG A 102 9.75 7.58 -2.07
N VAL A 103 9.54 6.26 -2.09
CA VAL A 103 10.59 5.30 -2.47
C VAL A 103 10.94 5.43 -3.96
N LEU A 104 9.94 5.50 -4.83
CA LEU A 104 10.17 5.69 -6.27
C LEU A 104 10.92 6.99 -6.55
N HIS A 105 10.55 8.09 -5.88
CA HIS A 105 11.27 9.36 -6.00
C HIS A 105 12.72 9.26 -5.51
N THR A 106 12.94 8.54 -4.40
CA THR A 106 14.29 8.27 -3.89
C THR A 106 15.13 7.49 -4.91
N LEU A 107 14.56 6.44 -5.54
CA LEU A 107 15.26 5.63 -6.54
C LEU A 107 15.52 6.41 -7.83
N ALA A 108 14.59 7.27 -8.26
CA ALA A 108 14.74 8.11 -9.45
C ALA A 108 15.96 9.04 -9.36
N ALA A 109 16.31 9.52 -8.15
CA ALA A 109 17.51 10.34 -7.93
C ALA A 109 18.83 9.61 -8.27
N PHE A 110 18.82 8.27 -8.30
CA PHE A 110 19.95 7.43 -8.69
C PHE A 110 19.82 6.89 -10.12
N GLN A 111 18.94 7.48 -10.93
CA GLN A 111 18.65 7.08 -12.31
C GLN A 111 18.28 5.60 -12.44
N LEU A 112 17.74 5.01 -11.36
CA LEU A 112 17.13 3.70 -11.40
C LEU A 112 15.81 3.83 -12.16
N GLN A 113 15.86 3.55 -13.46
CA GLN A 113 14.71 3.54 -14.35
C GLN A 113 14.39 2.12 -14.79
N LEU A 114 13.11 1.88 -15.08
CA LEU A 114 12.69 0.67 -15.77
C LEU A 114 13.39 0.61 -17.13
N PRO A 115 13.93 -0.55 -17.54
CA PRO A 115 14.51 -0.67 -18.86
C PRO A 115 13.46 -0.38 -19.93
N ALA A 116 13.78 0.55 -20.85
CA ALA A 116 13.19 0.52 -22.17
C ALA A 116 13.66 -0.76 -22.87
N ALA A 117 12.88 -1.27 -23.84
CA ALA A 117 13.18 -2.50 -24.58
C ALA A 117 14.67 -2.59 -24.97
N PRO A 118 15.29 -3.79 -24.90
CA PRO A 118 16.74 -3.92 -24.89
C PRO A 118 17.36 -3.37 -26.16
N ASP A 119 18.16 -2.31 -26.01
CA ASP A 119 19.04 -1.82 -27.05
C ASP A 119 20.38 -2.56 -26.95
N LEU A 120 20.76 -3.25 -28.02
CA LEU A 120 21.77 -4.32 -28.07
C LEU A 120 23.24 -3.83 -28.01
N LYS A 121 23.52 -2.63 -27.49
CA LYS A 121 24.84 -1.99 -27.66
C LYS A 121 25.45 -1.45 -26.37
N GLN A 122 25.54 -2.24 -25.31
CA GLN A 122 26.41 -1.90 -24.18
C GLN A 122 27.53 -2.92 -23.96
N PRO A 123 28.78 -2.45 -23.73
CA PRO A 123 29.92 -3.31 -23.45
C PRO A 123 29.75 -4.04 -22.10
N PRO A 124 30.41 -5.19 -21.92
CA PRO A 124 30.26 -6.01 -20.72
C PRO A 124 30.74 -5.27 -19.48
N ARG A 125 29.80 -4.97 -18.58
CA ARG A 125 30.09 -4.44 -17.23
C ARG A 125 30.44 -5.59 -16.28
N PRO A 126 31.18 -5.33 -15.18
CA PRO A 126 31.49 -6.34 -14.17
C PRO A 126 30.23 -7.07 -13.70
N GLN A 127 30.21 -8.40 -13.77
CA GLN A 127 29.00 -9.23 -13.60
C GLN A 127 28.20 -8.95 -12.31
N ARG A 128 28.88 -8.73 -11.17
CA ARG A 128 28.22 -8.42 -9.89
C ARG A 128 27.46 -7.09 -9.90
N HIS A 129 28.05 -6.05 -10.48
CA HIS A 129 27.39 -4.74 -10.61
C HIS A 129 26.16 -4.85 -11.54
N THR A 130 26.24 -5.69 -12.56
CA THR A 130 25.12 -5.95 -13.48
C THR A 130 23.96 -6.66 -12.78
N GLN A 131 24.25 -7.65 -11.92
CA GLN A 131 23.22 -8.39 -11.18
C GLN A 131 22.50 -7.54 -10.12
N ASP A 132 23.23 -6.71 -9.37
CA ASP A 132 22.63 -5.82 -8.37
C ASP A 132 21.73 -4.76 -9.04
N LEU A 133 22.16 -4.22 -10.19
CA LEU A 133 21.35 -3.26 -10.95
C LEU A 133 20.08 -3.92 -11.52
N GLU A 134 20.19 -5.15 -12.01
CA GLU A 134 19.04 -5.90 -12.53
C GLU A 134 18.05 -6.26 -11.41
N THR A 135 18.55 -6.64 -10.24
CA THR A 135 17.71 -6.89 -9.06
C THR A 135 16.93 -5.64 -8.67
N GLN A 136 17.58 -4.46 -8.69
CA GLN A 136 16.91 -3.19 -8.42
C GLN A 136 15.86 -2.83 -9.49
N ARG A 137 16.10 -3.15 -10.78
CA ARG A 137 15.11 -2.97 -11.85
C ARG A 137 13.89 -3.85 -11.66
N VAL A 138 14.09 -5.11 -11.28
CA VAL A 138 12.97 -6.01 -10.93
C VAL A 138 12.18 -5.43 -9.77
N ALA A 139 12.84 -4.90 -8.73
CA ALA A 139 12.16 -4.26 -7.62
C ALA A 139 11.32 -3.03 -8.04
N LEU A 140 11.80 -2.21 -8.99
CA LEU A 140 11.01 -1.12 -9.56
C LEU A 140 9.72 -1.63 -10.22
N LEU A 141 9.79 -2.74 -10.99
CA LEU A 141 8.60 -3.35 -11.59
C LEU A 141 7.59 -3.76 -10.52
N TYR A 142 8.06 -4.35 -9.41
CA TYR A 142 7.20 -4.70 -8.27
C TYR A 142 6.57 -3.47 -7.61
N LEU A 143 7.32 -2.38 -7.42
CA LEU A 143 6.80 -1.12 -6.84
C LEU A 143 5.71 -0.51 -7.73
N HIS A 144 5.93 -0.47 -9.05
CA HIS A 144 4.93 0.00 -10.01
C HIS A 144 3.70 -0.91 -10.06
N GLY A 145 3.90 -2.23 -10.09
CA GLY A 145 2.81 -3.21 -10.03
C GLY A 145 1.99 -3.09 -8.74
N LEU A 146 2.63 -2.77 -7.62
CA LEU A 146 1.96 -2.53 -6.35
C LEU A 146 1.09 -1.27 -6.38
N ARG A 147 1.57 -0.17 -6.99
CA ARG A 147 0.76 1.06 -7.19
C ARG A 147 -0.47 0.79 -8.06
N ASN A 148 -0.33 0.00 -9.12
CA ASN A 148 -1.46 -0.39 -9.97
C ASN A 148 -2.48 -1.21 -9.16
N ASN A 149 -2.03 -2.17 -8.37
CA ASN A 149 -2.92 -2.98 -7.53
C ASN A 149 -3.63 -2.16 -6.44
N ILE A 150 -2.95 -1.16 -5.86
CA ILE A 150 -3.56 -0.22 -4.91
C ILE A 150 -4.64 0.62 -5.58
N HIS A 151 -4.39 1.10 -6.79
CA HIS A 151 -5.37 1.84 -7.58
C HIS A 151 -6.63 0.99 -7.81
N CYS A 152 -6.45 -0.25 -8.29
CA CYS A 152 -7.57 -1.17 -8.49
C CYS A 152 -8.32 -1.51 -7.19
N MET A 153 -7.60 -1.71 -6.09
CA MET A 153 -8.23 -2.01 -4.80
C MET A 153 -9.02 -0.81 -4.30
N SER A 154 -8.51 0.41 -4.51
CA SER A 154 -9.21 1.65 -4.17
C SER A 154 -10.52 1.81 -4.96
N GLN A 155 -10.50 1.50 -6.26
CA GLN A 155 -11.71 1.48 -7.09
C GLN A 155 -12.74 0.46 -6.59
N LEU A 156 -12.30 -0.77 -6.30
CA LEU A 156 -13.17 -1.84 -5.78
C LEU A 156 -13.83 -1.49 -4.43
N LEU A 157 -13.14 -0.73 -3.60
CA LEU A 157 -13.66 -0.27 -2.30
C LEU A 157 -14.57 0.96 -2.42
N GLY A 158 -14.96 1.36 -3.64
CA GLY A 158 -15.93 2.42 -3.89
C GLY A 158 -15.38 3.82 -3.67
N SER A 159 -14.08 4.04 -3.95
CA SER A 159 -13.56 5.40 -4.04
C SER A 159 -14.17 6.05 -5.30
N SER A 160 -15.14 6.95 -5.14
CA SER A 160 -15.31 8.00 -6.15
C SER A 160 -13.96 8.68 -6.28
N SER A 161 -13.58 9.00 -7.51
CA SER A 161 -12.37 9.73 -7.83
C SER A 161 -12.46 11.18 -7.33
N ASP A 162 -12.60 11.39 -6.03
CA ASP A 162 -12.19 12.65 -5.43
C ASP A 162 -10.72 12.48 -5.12
N ALA A 163 -9.92 12.83 -6.12
CA ALA A 163 -8.55 13.24 -5.91
C ALA A 163 -8.61 14.47 -4.99
N ALA A 164 -8.74 14.23 -3.68
CA ALA A 164 -8.28 15.19 -2.71
C ALA A 164 -6.77 15.31 -2.96
N GLU A 165 -6.39 16.38 -3.66
CA GLU A 165 -5.04 16.90 -3.62
C GLU A 165 -4.62 16.83 -2.14
N PRO A 166 -3.45 16.23 -1.81
CA PRO A 166 -2.96 16.34 -0.45
C PRO A 166 -3.02 17.83 -0.08
N PRO A 167 -3.50 18.21 1.11
CA PRO A 167 -3.51 19.60 1.51
C PRO A 167 -2.12 20.14 1.22
N ARG A 168 -2.05 21.18 0.38
CA ARG A 168 -0.84 21.98 0.28
C ARG A 168 -0.60 22.41 1.70
N ALA A 169 0.36 21.76 2.36
CA ALA A 169 0.90 22.26 3.60
C ALA A 169 1.25 23.70 3.27
N ASP A 170 0.61 24.62 3.98
CA ASP A 170 0.86 26.03 3.85
C ASP A 170 2.37 26.24 3.76
N LEU A 171 2.76 27.09 2.81
CA LEU A 171 4.12 27.58 2.64
C LEU A 171 4.57 28.26 3.93
N ALA A 172 4.92 27.45 4.93
CA ALA A 172 5.73 27.87 6.05
C ALA A 172 7.07 28.24 5.44
N ALA A 173 7.43 29.51 5.63
CA ALA A 173 8.60 30.20 5.12
C ALA A 173 9.75 29.26 4.73
N SER A 174 10.17 29.32 3.45
CA SER A 174 11.35 28.62 2.96
C SER A 174 12.52 28.89 3.91
N PRO A 175 13.10 27.84 4.54
CA PRO A 175 14.40 28.00 5.18
C PRO A 175 15.43 28.39 4.10
N PRO A 176 16.49 29.11 4.49
CA PRO A 176 17.53 29.56 3.57
C PRO A 176 18.06 28.39 2.73
N PRO A 177 18.55 28.61 1.50
CA PRO A 177 18.96 27.55 0.59
C PRO A 177 20.04 26.70 1.25
N THR A 178 19.63 25.54 1.78
CA THR A 178 20.55 24.54 2.28
C THR A 178 21.35 24.05 1.08
N LEU A 179 22.68 24.08 1.19
CA LEU A 179 23.60 23.48 0.21
C LEU A 179 23.04 22.13 -0.24
N ALA A 180 22.98 21.94 -1.57
CA ALA A 180 22.59 20.66 -2.14
C ALA A 180 23.41 19.56 -1.45
N PRO A 181 22.76 18.49 -0.93
CA PRO A 181 23.48 17.44 -0.26
C PRO A 181 24.57 16.89 -1.18
N ASP A 182 25.79 16.72 -0.66
CA ASP A 182 26.84 16.06 -1.42
C ASP A 182 26.41 14.63 -1.81
N GLY A 183 27.05 14.06 -2.84
CA GLY A 183 26.65 12.76 -3.37
C GLY A 183 26.68 11.63 -2.33
N PHE A 184 27.52 11.74 -1.30
CA PHE A 184 27.62 10.75 -0.23
C PHE A 184 26.44 10.83 0.75
N SER A 185 26.09 12.03 1.22
CA SER A 185 24.95 12.26 2.10
C SER A 185 23.63 11.88 1.42
N LEU A 186 23.51 12.09 0.11
CA LEU A 186 22.36 11.61 -0.68
C LEU A 186 22.25 10.08 -0.68
N LYS A 187 23.37 9.37 -0.90
CA LYS A 187 23.44 7.89 -0.83
C LYS A 187 23.03 7.37 0.54
N VAL A 188 23.56 7.94 1.62
CA VAL A 188 23.22 7.56 2.99
C VAL A 188 21.73 7.81 3.27
N ARG A 189 21.20 8.98 2.89
CA ARG A 189 19.77 9.30 3.07
C ARG A 189 18.87 8.31 2.33
N ALA A 190 19.21 7.99 1.08
CA ALA A 190 18.49 7.00 0.29
C ALA A 190 18.51 5.62 0.96
N CYS A 191 19.68 5.20 1.45
CA CYS A 191 19.83 3.95 2.17
C CYS A 191 18.93 3.87 3.42
N ARG A 192 18.87 4.94 4.23
CA ARG A 192 17.97 5.03 5.39
C ARG A 192 16.50 4.94 5.00
N THR A 193 16.11 5.61 3.92
CA THR A 193 14.76 5.53 3.36
C THR A 193 14.42 4.10 2.93
N LEU A 194 15.32 3.41 2.21
CA LEU A 194 15.10 2.04 1.79
C LEU A 194 15.05 1.07 2.98
N ARG A 195 15.89 1.27 4.00
CA ARG A 195 15.85 0.50 5.25
C ARG A 195 14.49 0.60 5.93
N GLY A 196 13.99 1.82 6.13
CA GLY A 196 12.66 2.05 6.71
C GLY A 196 11.53 1.49 5.84
N PHE A 197 11.67 1.55 4.51
CA PHE A 197 10.70 0.96 3.59
C PHE A 197 10.53 -0.55 3.77
N HIS A 198 11.61 -1.30 3.99
CA HIS A 198 11.50 -2.75 4.24
C HIS A 198 10.74 -3.06 5.54
N GLY A 199 11.01 -2.32 6.62
CA GLY A 199 10.26 -2.42 7.88
C GLY A 199 8.78 -2.02 7.73
N PHE A 200 8.53 -1.00 6.92
CA PHE A 200 7.18 -0.59 6.54
C PHE A 200 6.44 -1.68 5.75
N MET A 201 7.08 -2.32 4.75
CA MET A 201 6.46 -3.40 3.97
C MET A 201 6.16 -4.64 4.81
N HIS A 202 6.99 -4.92 5.82
CA HIS A 202 6.68 -5.94 6.82
C HIS A 202 5.37 -5.62 7.57
N SER A 203 5.22 -4.38 8.02
CA SER A 203 4.00 -3.89 8.70
C SER A 203 2.77 -3.96 7.78
N VAL A 204 2.92 -3.52 6.52
CA VAL A 204 1.89 -3.60 5.47
C VAL A 204 1.42 -5.05 5.26
N ARG A 205 2.35 -6.01 5.17
CA ARG A 205 2.02 -7.44 5.03
C ARG A 205 1.16 -7.92 6.21
N ARG A 206 1.51 -7.54 7.44
CA ARG A 206 0.76 -7.93 8.64
C ARG A 206 -0.65 -7.35 8.68
N VAL A 207 -0.83 -6.10 8.26
CA VAL A 207 -2.16 -5.44 8.20
C VAL A 207 -3.01 -6.06 7.08
N LEU A 208 -2.46 -6.25 5.89
CA LEU A 208 -3.15 -6.92 4.79
C LEU A 208 -3.54 -8.36 5.14
N GLY A 209 -2.74 -9.05 5.95
CA GLY A 209 -3.05 -10.39 6.47
C GLY A 209 -4.34 -10.47 7.29
N GLN A 210 -4.82 -9.35 7.83
CA GLN A 210 -6.07 -9.29 8.62
C GLN A 210 -7.30 -8.92 7.78
N TRP A 211 -7.11 -8.50 6.53
CA TRP A 211 -8.25 -8.22 5.66
C TRP A 211 -8.93 -9.52 5.27
N ASN A 212 -10.23 -9.62 5.49
CA ASN A 212 -10.99 -10.79 5.04
C ASN A 212 -10.97 -10.86 3.50
N GLU A 213 -10.97 -12.08 2.96
CA GLU A 213 -11.05 -12.34 1.52
C GLU A 213 -12.43 -12.03 0.92
N SER A 214 -13.46 -11.85 1.76
CA SER A 214 -14.77 -11.37 1.34
C SER A 214 -14.95 -9.88 1.65
N LEU A 215 -15.54 -9.16 0.68
CA LEU A 215 -16.07 -7.81 0.86
C LEU A 215 -17.36 -7.79 1.68
N SER A 216 -17.96 -8.95 1.95
CA SER A 216 -19.29 -9.07 2.56
C SER A 216 -19.38 -8.33 3.89
N ARG A 217 -20.25 -7.32 3.90
CA ARG A 217 -20.70 -6.52 5.06
C ARG A 217 -20.84 -7.44 6.28
N ARG A 218 -20.02 -7.24 7.31
CA ARG A 218 -20.47 -7.56 8.67
C ARG A 218 -21.54 -6.55 9.08
N ARG A 219 -22.74 -6.65 8.48
CA ARG A 219 -24.00 -6.45 9.20
C ARG A 219 -24.48 -7.82 9.65
N ARG A 220 -23.75 -8.45 10.56
CA ARG A 220 -24.41 -9.33 11.51
C ARG A 220 -24.93 -8.40 12.61
N HIS A 221 -26.10 -7.80 12.36
CA HIS A 221 -27.02 -7.65 13.47
C HIS A 221 -27.27 -9.07 13.94
N SER A 222 -26.63 -9.47 15.03
CA SER A 222 -27.21 -10.52 15.86
C SER A 222 -28.66 -10.10 16.08
N PRO A 223 -29.66 -10.93 15.76
CA PRO A 223 -30.99 -10.67 16.28
C PRO A 223 -30.79 -10.65 17.79
N HIS A 224 -31.05 -9.50 18.42
CA HIS A 224 -31.17 -9.44 19.86
C HIS A 224 -32.08 -10.60 20.26
N ARG A 225 -31.56 -11.55 21.02
CA ARG A 225 -32.41 -12.53 21.71
C ARG A 225 -33.40 -11.70 22.49
N ALA A 226 -34.65 -11.68 22.03
CA ALA A 226 -35.75 -11.12 22.78
C ALA A 226 -35.70 -11.75 24.18
N PRO A 227 -35.84 -10.97 25.26
CA PRO A 227 -36.06 -11.56 26.56
C PRO A 227 -37.37 -12.33 26.43
N ARG A 228 -37.30 -13.67 26.52
CA ARG A 228 -38.49 -14.49 26.73
C ARG A 228 -39.14 -13.96 28.00
N LYS A 229 -40.23 -13.21 27.86
CA LYS A 229 -41.19 -12.92 28.93
C LYS A 229 -41.63 -14.28 29.48
N GLY A 230 -41.00 -14.71 30.57
CA GLY A 230 -41.44 -15.85 31.32
C GLY A 230 -42.78 -15.51 31.94
N ALA A 231 -43.86 -16.11 31.42
CA ALA A 231 -45.10 -16.21 32.16
C ALA A 231 -44.84 -16.99 33.47
N PRO A 232 -45.43 -16.59 34.61
CA PRO A 232 -45.26 -17.34 35.84
C PRO A 232 -45.92 -18.71 35.68
N ARG A 233 -45.11 -19.77 35.70
CA ARG A 233 -45.62 -21.14 35.88
C ARG A 233 -46.09 -21.29 37.32
N THR A 234 -47.39 -21.19 37.54
CA THR A 234 -48.06 -21.72 38.74
C THR A 234 -47.86 -23.23 38.78
N ARG A 235 -47.03 -23.69 39.72
CA ARG A 235 -46.99 -25.09 40.17
C ARG A 235 -48.20 -25.34 41.08
N PRO A 236 -49.02 -26.37 40.87
CA PRO A 236 -49.82 -26.95 41.95
C PRO A 236 -49.01 -28.09 42.59
N SER A 237 -48.54 -27.88 43.82
CA SER A 237 -48.12 -28.97 44.70
C SER A 237 -49.37 -29.67 45.23
N GLY A 238 -49.49 -30.98 45.01
CA GLY A 238 -50.63 -31.75 45.48
C GLY A 238 -50.62 -32.04 46.98
N ARG A 239 -51.81 -32.27 47.54
CA ARG A 239 -52.12 -33.39 48.45
C ARG A 239 -53.62 -33.44 48.71
N GLY A 240 -54.13 -34.66 48.80
CA GLY A 240 -55.54 -34.96 48.68
C GLY A 240 -56.41 -34.63 49.88
N ARG A 241 -57.71 -34.72 49.65
CA ARG A 241 -58.71 -35.11 50.64
C ARG A 241 -59.91 -35.71 49.90
N ARG A 242 -60.16 -36.99 50.18
CA ARG A 242 -61.47 -37.63 49.96
C ARG A 242 -62.52 -36.85 50.74
N LEU A 243 -63.63 -36.51 50.10
CA LEU A 243 -64.91 -36.31 50.78
C LEU A 243 -65.96 -37.14 50.05
N VAL A 244 -66.68 -37.91 50.85
CA VAL A 244 -67.66 -38.94 50.51
C VAL A 244 -69.01 -38.25 50.20
N PRO A 245 -69.81 -38.68 49.22
CA PRO A 245 -71.18 -38.22 49.08
C PRO A 245 -72.09 -39.02 50.04
N ARG A 246 -72.66 -38.35 51.04
CA ARG A 246 -73.74 -38.90 51.87
C ARG A 246 -75.08 -38.46 51.28
N ARG A 247 -75.89 -39.45 50.90
CA ARG A 247 -77.28 -39.34 50.40
C ARG A 247 -78.18 -38.52 51.33
N GLN A 248 -79.18 -37.85 50.76
CA GLN A 248 -80.58 -37.96 51.21
C GLN A 248 -81.54 -37.98 50.00
N ARG A 249 -82.57 -38.83 50.12
CA ARG A 249 -83.70 -39.05 49.20
C ARG A 249 -84.82 -38.02 49.46
N PRO A 250 -85.76 -37.84 48.51
CA PRO A 250 -86.90 -36.94 48.64
C PRO A 250 -88.01 -37.55 49.51
N ARG A 251 -88.93 -36.70 50.00
CA ARG A 251 -90.24 -37.13 50.51
C ARG A 251 -91.10 -37.68 49.38
#